data_AF-A0A9U8E6E6-F1
#
_entry.id   AF-A0A9U8E6E6-F1
#
_cell.length_a   1.000
_cell.length_b   1.000
_cell.length_c   1.000
_cell.angle_alpha   90.00
_cell.angle_beta   90.00
_cell.angle_gamma   90.00
#
_symmetry.space_group_name_H-M   'P 1'
#
loop_
_entity.id
_entity.type
_entity.pdbx_description
1 polymer ?
#
loop_
_entity_poly.entity_id
_entity_poly.type
_entity_poly.pdbx_seq_one_letter_code
_entity_poly.pdbx_strand_id
1 'polypeptide(L)'
;MRTIIMRFMKVCFYLSLISLSCTLTQVNGCLDCGGEDPVVTDKKDGELPLDPESYAKPTEVDDNVADVEPETDENSSENIPESPRLKEYKKYFILHRAKQLEAVKGISLLKNDEQRHNLMSLMLKQLFVTLGDAKENLTVAGYLPGDPFPEDEDVKESMSKILENTALFGDLILFMPDIVHSMYDKEKEWQILLAWSYGFSTQSGVYEGNYKTMLTLGAMEANIIPKGKDFINPFKSLAKIQSLMDDAQKDPKKNKTKKPKKKIERGPKLRKTEL
;
A
#
# COMPACT_ATOMS: atom_id res chain seq x y z
N MET A 1 16.33 37.23 -20.89
CA MET A 1 17.38 36.50 -20.14
C MET A 1 17.82 37.14 -18.82
N ARG A 2 17.52 38.42 -18.53
CA ARG A 2 17.88 39.05 -17.23
C ARG A 2 16.82 38.91 -16.12
N THR A 3 15.59 38.54 -16.44
CA THR A 3 14.48 38.40 -15.48
C THR A 3 14.37 37.01 -14.84
N ILE A 4 14.92 35.97 -15.47
CA ILE A 4 14.91 34.58 -14.95
C ILE A 4 16.00 34.39 -13.88
N ILE A 5 17.15 35.07 -14.04
CA ILE A 5 18.27 35.03 -13.08
C ILE A 5 17.89 35.70 -11.74
N MET A 6 17.03 36.72 -11.75
CA MET A 6 16.58 37.39 -10.53
C MET A 6 15.53 36.59 -9.73
N ARG A 7 14.81 35.66 -10.37
CA ARG A 7 13.90 34.73 -9.67
C ARG A 7 14.65 33.58 -9.00
N PHE A 8 15.73 33.09 -9.61
CA PHE A 8 16.61 32.07 -9.00
C PHE A 8 17.38 32.59 -7.78
N MET A 9 17.86 33.84 -7.79
CA MET A 9 18.58 34.39 -6.63
C MET A 9 17.69 34.68 -5.41
N LYS A 10 16.38 34.91 -5.59
CA LYS A 10 15.44 35.12 -4.47
C LYS A 10 15.06 33.82 -3.74
N VAL A 11 15.05 32.69 -4.45
CA VAL A 11 14.77 31.37 -3.85
C VAL A 11 15.99 30.85 -3.07
N CYS A 12 17.21 31.11 -3.54
CA CYS A 12 18.44 30.73 -2.82
C CYS A 12 18.71 31.57 -1.55
N PHE A 13 18.26 32.83 -1.48
CA PHE A 13 18.43 33.65 -0.26
C PHE A 13 17.42 33.32 0.84
N TYR A 14 16.25 32.78 0.51
CA TYR A 14 15.23 32.41 1.49
C TYR A 14 15.51 31.07 2.20
N LEU A 15 16.31 30.19 1.59
CA LEU A 15 16.68 28.89 2.17
C LEU A 15 17.93 28.92 3.07
N SER A 16 18.64 30.05 3.15
CA SER A 16 19.81 30.21 4.04
C SER A 16 19.49 30.89 5.38
N LEU A 17 18.25 31.34 5.61
CA LEU A 17 17.87 32.11 6.81
C LEU A 17 16.98 31.34 7.81
N ILE A 18 16.68 30.06 7.57
CA ILE A 18 15.90 29.22 8.50
C ILE A 18 16.80 28.31 9.34
N SER A 19 18.11 28.28 9.10
CA SER A 19 19.07 27.45 9.87
C SER A 19 19.73 28.17 11.06
N LEU A 20 19.30 29.37 11.46
CA LEU A 20 19.99 30.15 12.49
C LEU A 20 19.06 30.83 13.52
N SER A 21 18.13 30.08 14.12
CA SER A 21 17.50 30.51 15.39
C SER A 21 16.78 29.35 16.10
N CYS A 22 17.51 28.48 16.79
CA CYS A 22 16.98 27.83 18.01
C CYS A 22 18.08 27.09 18.78
N THR A 23 18.90 27.83 19.52
CA THR A 23 19.59 27.30 20.71
C THR A 23 19.57 28.38 21.79
N LEU A 24 19.41 27.93 23.04
CA LEU A 24 19.26 28.67 24.31
C LEU A 24 17.87 29.25 24.64
N THR A 25 17.11 28.48 25.43
CA THR A 25 16.63 28.96 26.74
C THR A 25 16.68 27.81 27.74
N GLN A 26 17.36 28.03 28.86
CA GLN A 26 17.61 27.10 29.95
C GLN A 26 16.75 27.51 31.17
N VAL A 27 16.21 26.50 31.87
CA VAL A 27 15.82 26.41 33.30
C VAL A 27 14.95 27.51 33.94
N ASN A 28 13.75 27.12 34.40
CA ASN A 28 13.36 27.01 35.83
C ASN A 28 11.83 27.07 35.99
N GLY A 29 11.27 26.21 36.84
CA GLY A 29 9.93 26.43 37.39
C GLY A 29 9.07 25.18 37.52
N CYS A 30 9.36 24.37 38.54
CA CYS A 30 8.43 23.40 39.10
C CYS A 30 7.33 24.19 39.85
N LEU A 31 6.06 23.99 39.47
CA LEU A 31 4.92 24.31 40.33
C LEU A 31 3.86 23.23 40.15
N ASP A 32 3.69 22.46 41.22
CA ASP A 32 2.63 21.54 41.54
C ASP A 32 1.29 22.29 41.65
N CYS A 33 0.23 21.75 41.04
CA CYS A 33 -1.19 21.96 41.37
C CYS A 33 -1.99 20.87 40.64
N GLY A 34 -2.42 19.84 41.38
CA GLY A 34 -3.33 18.81 40.89
C GLY A 34 -4.75 19.30 40.62
N GLY A 35 -5.54 18.41 40.00
CA GLY A 35 -6.99 18.54 39.93
C GLY A 35 -7.59 17.99 38.64
N GLU A 36 -8.23 16.83 38.78
CA GLU A 36 -9.34 16.30 37.98
C GLU A 36 -9.00 15.48 36.72
N ASP A 37 -8.92 14.17 36.95
CA ASP A 37 -9.02 13.12 35.94
C ASP A 37 -10.37 13.20 35.19
N PRO A 38 -10.39 13.29 33.85
CA PRO A 38 -11.62 13.08 33.11
C PRO A 38 -11.90 11.57 33.05
N VAL A 39 -12.89 11.18 33.85
CA VAL A 39 -13.81 10.05 33.70
C VAL A 39 -13.60 9.23 32.41
N VAL A 40 -13.11 8.01 32.62
CA VAL A 40 -13.21 6.90 31.66
C VAL A 40 -14.69 6.70 31.34
N THR A 41 -15.08 7.04 30.12
CA THR A 41 -16.31 6.52 29.52
C THR A 41 -15.91 5.39 28.57
N ASP A 42 -16.23 4.18 28.99
CA ASP A 42 -16.18 2.98 28.14
C ASP A 42 -17.11 3.19 26.94
N LYS A 43 -16.54 3.47 25.77
CA LYS A 43 -17.19 3.20 24.48
C LYS A 43 -16.43 2.08 23.80
N LYS A 44 -16.94 0.86 24.00
CA LYS A 44 -16.63 -0.31 23.18
C LYS A 44 -17.42 -0.20 21.88
N ASP A 45 -16.87 0.43 20.85
CA ASP A 45 -17.44 0.33 19.50
C ASP A 45 -16.32 0.41 18.46
N GLY A 46 -16.24 -0.59 17.59
CA GLY A 46 -15.43 -0.53 16.36
C GLY A 46 -14.24 -1.49 16.30
N GLU A 47 -14.46 -2.79 16.52
CA GLU A 47 -13.57 -3.80 15.95
C GLU A 47 -13.58 -3.62 14.43
N LEU A 48 -12.48 -3.10 13.86
CA LEU A 48 -12.32 -2.99 12.40
C LEU A 48 -12.51 -4.40 11.82
N PRO A 49 -13.45 -4.61 10.88
CA PRO A 49 -13.60 -5.91 10.25
C PRO A 49 -12.30 -6.25 9.50
N LEU A 50 -11.58 -7.26 10.00
CA LEU A 50 -10.36 -7.79 9.40
C LEU A 50 -10.73 -8.85 8.36
N ASP A 51 -11.52 -8.51 7.34
CA ASP A 51 -11.75 -9.37 6.19
C ASP A 51 -10.86 -8.91 5.00
N PRO A 52 -9.88 -9.72 4.55
CA PRO A 52 -9.01 -9.36 3.42
C PRO A 52 -9.74 -9.16 2.07
N GLU A 53 -11.02 -9.55 2.01
CA GLU A 53 -11.90 -9.42 0.85
C GLU A 53 -12.53 -8.02 0.74
N SER A 54 -12.76 -7.30 1.85
CA SER A 54 -13.24 -5.91 1.80
C SER A 54 -12.22 -4.94 1.19
N TYR A 55 -10.94 -5.28 1.24
CA TYR A 55 -9.86 -4.54 0.58
C TYR A 55 -9.72 -4.85 -0.92
N ALA A 56 -10.43 -5.86 -1.43
CA ALA A 56 -10.35 -6.32 -2.81
C ALA A 56 -11.65 -6.15 -3.60
N LYS A 57 -12.79 -5.86 -2.94
CA LYS A 57 -14.05 -5.63 -3.64
C LYS A 57 -14.06 -4.21 -4.23
N PRO A 58 -14.26 -4.04 -5.56
CA PRO A 58 -14.62 -2.74 -6.11
C PRO A 58 -15.84 -2.24 -5.34
N THR A 59 -15.80 -0.99 -4.86
CA THR A 59 -17.01 -0.32 -4.39
C THR A 59 -17.99 -0.32 -5.55
N GLU A 60 -18.99 -1.20 -5.50
CA GLU A 60 -20.15 -1.15 -6.38
C GLU A 60 -20.82 0.21 -6.11
N VAL A 61 -20.74 1.10 -7.08
CA VAL A 61 -21.53 2.34 -7.08
C VAL A 61 -22.96 1.88 -7.38
N ASP A 62 -23.74 1.68 -6.33
CA ASP A 62 -25.18 1.45 -6.46
C ASP A 62 -25.82 2.79 -6.83
N ASP A 63 -26.03 2.98 -8.14
CA ASP A 63 -26.89 4.02 -8.69
C ASP A 63 -28.34 3.68 -8.33
N ASN A 64 -28.77 3.89 -7.07
CA ASN A 64 -30.16 4.14 -6.62
C ASN A 64 -30.36 3.83 -5.11
N VAL A 65 -30.19 4.80 -4.23
CA VAL A 65 -31.03 4.93 -3.01
C VAL A 65 -31.26 6.40 -2.71
N ALA A 66 -32.53 6.77 -2.74
CA ALA A 66 -33.06 8.05 -2.28
C ALA A 66 -33.00 8.16 -0.75
N ASP A 67 -32.77 9.39 -0.30
CA ASP A 67 -33.13 9.96 1.01
C ASP A 67 -32.75 9.16 2.26
N VAL A 68 -31.48 9.25 2.66
CA VAL A 68 -31.09 9.25 4.08
C VAL A 68 -30.04 10.34 4.27
N GLU A 69 -30.40 11.40 4.98
CA GLU A 69 -29.48 12.47 5.38
C GLU A 69 -28.38 11.89 6.29
N PRO A 70 -27.09 12.10 6.00
CA PRO A 70 -26.04 11.81 6.96
C PRO A 70 -25.76 13.07 7.79
N GLU A 71 -25.82 12.93 9.11
CA GLU A 71 -25.28 13.91 10.03
C GLU A 71 -23.81 14.16 9.72
N THR A 72 -23.46 15.44 9.64
CA THR A 72 -22.17 15.94 9.19
C THR A 72 -21.27 16.14 10.41
N ASP A 73 -20.22 15.31 10.53
CA ASP A 73 -19.05 15.69 11.32
C ASP A 73 -18.11 16.50 10.42
N GLU A 74 -17.97 17.76 10.79
CA GLU A 74 -17.21 18.79 10.10
C GLU A 74 -15.71 18.50 10.12
N ASN A 75 -15.10 18.30 8.94
CA ASN A 75 -13.76 18.83 8.71
C ASN A 75 -13.64 19.31 7.26
N SER A 76 -13.54 20.62 7.12
CA SER A 76 -13.54 21.39 5.89
C SER A 76 -12.29 21.11 5.04
N SER A 77 -12.46 20.37 3.94
CA SER A 77 -11.72 20.65 2.71
C SER A 77 -12.66 21.40 1.78
N GLU A 78 -12.33 22.64 1.44
CA GLU A 78 -13.03 23.45 0.46
C GLU A 78 -13.38 22.61 -0.77
N ASN A 79 -14.66 22.61 -1.13
CA ASN A 79 -15.22 21.77 -2.19
C ASN A 79 -14.84 22.35 -3.57
N ILE A 80 -13.55 22.25 -3.92
CA ILE A 80 -13.07 22.56 -5.27
C ILE A 80 -13.64 21.47 -6.19
N PRO A 81 -14.40 21.82 -7.24
CA PRO A 81 -14.96 20.84 -8.15
C PRO A 81 -13.85 19.99 -8.76
N GLU A 82 -13.86 18.70 -8.43
CA GLU A 82 -12.90 17.74 -8.95
C GLU A 82 -12.97 17.66 -10.48
N SER A 83 -11.82 17.77 -11.15
CA SER A 83 -11.75 17.78 -12.61
C SER A 83 -12.20 16.44 -13.21
N PRO A 84 -12.89 16.42 -14.37
CA PRO A 84 -13.31 15.18 -15.02
C PRO A 84 -12.16 14.21 -15.30
N ARG A 85 -10.96 14.73 -15.62
CA ARG A 85 -9.75 13.93 -15.86
C ARG A 85 -9.23 13.25 -14.60
N LEU A 86 -9.25 13.95 -13.45
CA LEU A 86 -8.88 13.35 -12.17
C LEU A 86 -9.84 12.22 -11.78
N LYS A 87 -11.15 12.41 -12.00
CA LYS A 87 -12.16 11.36 -11.79
C LYS A 87 -11.90 10.12 -12.64
N GLU A 88 -11.60 10.31 -13.92
CA GLU A 88 -11.25 9.22 -14.82
C GLU A 88 -9.97 8.49 -14.38
N TYR A 89 -8.94 9.25 -14.01
CA TYR A 89 -7.70 8.69 -13.51
C TYR A 89 -7.89 7.88 -12.23
N LYS A 90 -8.70 8.33 -11.27
CA LYS A 90 -9.02 7.58 -10.05
C LYS A 90 -9.64 6.21 -10.37
N LYS A 91 -10.56 6.15 -11.33
CA LYS A 91 -11.14 4.87 -11.79
C LYS A 91 -10.07 3.94 -12.35
N TYR A 92 -9.19 4.46 -13.20
CA TYR A 92 -8.05 3.71 -13.73
C TYR A 92 -7.13 3.21 -12.61
N PHE A 93 -6.78 4.10 -11.66
CA PHE A 93 -5.90 3.80 -10.55
C PHE A 93 -6.45 2.64 -9.70
N ILE A 94 -7.74 2.67 -9.33
CA ILE A 94 -8.40 1.60 -8.56
C ILE A 94 -8.31 0.25 -9.30
N LEU A 95 -8.62 0.24 -10.60
CA LEU A 95 -8.55 -0.99 -11.41
C LEU A 95 -7.12 -1.53 -11.51
N HIS A 96 -6.13 -0.65 -11.62
CA HIS A 96 -4.73 -1.02 -11.67
C HIS A 96 -4.26 -1.59 -10.32
N ARG A 97 -4.64 -0.93 -9.21
CA ARG A 97 -4.32 -1.35 -7.84
C ARG A 97 -4.87 -2.73 -7.51
N ALA A 98 -6.10 -3.05 -7.94
CA ALA A 98 -6.68 -4.37 -7.72
C ALA A 98 -5.83 -5.50 -8.34
N LYS A 99 -5.40 -5.33 -9.60
CA LYS A 99 -4.53 -6.29 -10.31
C LYS A 99 -3.15 -6.40 -9.67
N GLN A 100 -2.60 -5.27 -9.26
CA GLN A 100 -1.30 -5.21 -8.61
C GLN A 100 -1.30 -5.93 -7.26
N LEU A 101 -2.34 -5.72 -6.46
CA LEU A 101 -2.51 -6.38 -5.17
C LEU A 101 -2.67 -7.90 -5.32
N GLU A 102 -3.41 -8.36 -6.34
CA GLU A 102 -3.52 -9.79 -6.66
C GLU A 102 -2.16 -10.41 -7.01
N ALA A 103 -1.35 -9.71 -7.81
CA ALA A 103 0.01 -10.16 -8.14
C ALA A 103 0.91 -10.24 -6.89
N VAL A 104 0.85 -9.26 -5.99
CA VAL A 104 1.61 -9.26 -4.73
C VAL A 104 1.20 -10.43 -3.82
N LYS A 105 -0.11 -10.69 -3.70
CA LYS A 105 -0.63 -11.87 -3.00
C LYS A 105 -0.08 -13.15 -3.61
N GLY A 106 -0.08 -13.28 -4.94
CA GLY A 106 0.50 -14.43 -5.63
C GLY A 106 1.99 -14.66 -5.31
N ILE A 107 2.79 -13.59 -5.23
CA ILE A 107 4.22 -13.67 -4.86
C ILE A 107 4.39 -14.16 -3.41
N SER A 108 3.54 -13.69 -2.48
CA SER A 108 3.60 -14.09 -1.08
C SER A 108 3.36 -15.59 -0.86
N LEU A 109 2.61 -16.23 -1.78
CA LEU A 109 2.27 -17.66 -1.75
C LEU A 109 3.32 -18.56 -2.42
N LEU A 110 4.39 -18.00 -2.99
CA LEU A 110 5.46 -18.79 -3.59
C LEU A 110 6.19 -19.60 -2.51
N LYS A 111 6.24 -20.93 -2.67
CA LYS A 111 6.89 -21.85 -1.72
C LYS A 111 8.42 -21.77 -1.71
N ASN A 112 9.01 -21.35 -2.81
CA ASN A 112 10.47 -21.27 -2.92
C ASN A 112 10.93 -19.90 -2.41
N ASP A 113 11.55 -19.89 -1.23
CA ASP A 113 12.03 -18.68 -0.56
C ASP A 113 13.11 -17.95 -1.37
N GLU A 114 14.02 -18.68 -2.02
CA GLU A 114 15.09 -18.10 -2.82
C GLU A 114 14.52 -17.38 -4.06
N GLN A 115 13.56 -18.01 -4.74
CA GLN A 115 12.87 -17.37 -5.87
C GLN A 115 12.08 -16.14 -5.43
N ARG A 116 11.40 -16.21 -4.29
CA ARG A 116 10.65 -15.07 -3.73
C ARG A 116 11.58 -13.91 -3.38
N HIS A 117 12.74 -14.19 -2.80
CA HIS A 117 13.77 -13.18 -2.47
C HIS A 117 14.39 -12.58 -3.73
N ASN A 118 14.77 -13.39 -4.71
CA ASN A 118 15.34 -12.90 -5.98
C ASN A 118 14.34 -12.03 -6.77
N LEU A 119 13.08 -12.47 -6.85
CA LEU A 119 12.02 -11.70 -7.49
C LEU A 119 11.79 -10.37 -6.76
N MET A 120 11.71 -10.39 -5.43
CA MET A 120 11.57 -9.18 -4.64
C MET A 120 12.73 -8.21 -4.86
N SER A 121 13.96 -8.72 -4.93
CA SER A 121 15.14 -7.89 -5.20
C SER A 121 15.05 -7.19 -6.55
N LEU A 122 14.63 -7.91 -7.59
CA LEU A 122 14.43 -7.33 -8.92
C LEU A 122 13.33 -6.27 -8.92
N MET A 123 12.20 -6.58 -8.27
CA MET A 123 11.06 -5.65 -8.19
C MET A 123 11.42 -4.36 -7.46
N LEU A 124 12.04 -4.45 -6.28
CA LEU A 124 12.43 -3.26 -5.52
C LEU A 124 13.43 -2.40 -6.27
N LYS A 125 14.44 -3.00 -6.91
CA LYS A 125 15.41 -2.26 -7.74
C LYS A 125 14.71 -1.51 -8.87
N GLN A 126 13.85 -2.18 -9.64
CA GLN A 126 13.12 -1.54 -10.74
C GLN A 126 12.17 -0.45 -10.24
N LEU A 127 11.50 -0.69 -9.10
CA LEU A 127 10.59 0.25 -8.48
C LEU A 127 11.29 1.56 -8.13
N PHE A 128 12.45 1.48 -7.45
CA PHE A 128 13.19 2.68 -7.05
C PHE A 128 13.86 3.41 -8.22
N VAL A 129 14.29 2.69 -9.26
CA VAL A 129 14.71 3.32 -10.53
C VAL A 129 13.54 4.10 -11.14
N THR A 130 12.37 3.47 -11.26
CA THR A 130 11.19 4.10 -11.85
C THR A 130 10.72 5.32 -11.05
N LEU A 131 10.77 5.26 -9.71
CA LEU A 131 10.47 6.41 -8.85
C LEU A 131 11.47 7.54 -9.03
N GLY A 132 12.77 7.23 -9.18
CA GLY A 132 13.83 8.21 -9.39
C GLY A 132 13.61 8.99 -10.69
N ASP A 133 13.44 8.26 -11.80
CA ASP A 133 13.23 8.85 -13.13
C ASP A 133 11.96 9.70 -13.17
N ALA A 134 10.86 9.19 -12.60
CA ALA A 134 9.60 9.91 -12.56
C ALA A 134 9.68 11.19 -11.71
N LYS A 135 10.39 11.14 -10.56
CA LYS A 135 10.62 12.33 -9.72
C LYS A 135 11.44 13.37 -10.47
N GLU A 136 12.49 12.96 -11.16
CA GLU A 136 13.31 13.86 -11.98
C GLU A 136 12.47 14.54 -13.06
N ASN A 137 11.68 13.77 -13.82
CA ASN A 137 10.81 14.30 -14.86
C ASN A 137 9.80 15.33 -14.32
N LEU A 138 9.15 15.05 -13.19
CA LEU A 138 8.23 16.01 -12.56
C LEU A 138 8.96 17.27 -12.09
N THR A 139 10.17 17.13 -11.55
CA THR A 139 10.99 18.26 -11.11
C THR A 139 11.40 19.14 -12.29
N VAL A 140 11.79 18.54 -13.42
CA VAL A 140 12.13 19.24 -14.66
C VAL A 140 10.91 19.95 -15.25
N ALA A 141 9.74 19.31 -15.21
CA ALA A 141 8.47 19.90 -15.64
C ALA A 141 7.98 21.02 -14.69
N GLY A 142 8.57 21.15 -13.50
CA GLY A 142 8.14 22.09 -12.47
C GLY A 142 6.78 21.73 -11.84
N TYR A 143 6.39 20.46 -11.89
CA TYR A 143 5.14 19.97 -11.31
C TYR A 143 5.36 19.62 -9.82
N LEU A 144 4.57 20.26 -8.95
CA LEU A 144 4.70 20.15 -7.50
C LEU A 144 3.58 19.27 -6.89
N PRO A 145 3.82 18.64 -5.73
CA PRO A 145 2.75 18.02 -4.95
C PRO A 145 1.62 19.01 -4.69
N GLY A 146 0.37 18.59 -4.92
CA GLY A 146 -0.82 19.42 -4.71
C GLY A 146 -1.18 20.34 -5.88
N ASP A 147 -0.37 20.39 -6.94
CA ASP A 147 -0.76 21.06 -8.17
C ASP A 147 -2.04 20.43 -8.78
N PRO A 148 -2.82 21.19 -9.56
CA PRO A 148 -3.96 20.64 -10.29
C PRO A 148 -3.54 19.48 -11.19
N PHE A 149 -4.45 18.50 -11.35
CA PHE A 149 -4.19 17.31 -12.16
C PHE A 149 -3.67 17.69 -13.56
N PRO A 150 -2.57 17.08 -14.03
CA PRO A 150 -1.83 17.56 -15.19
C PRO A 150 -2.61 17.41 -16.49
N GLU A 151 -2.51 18.42 -17.36
CA GLU A 151 -3.05 18.37 -18.72
C GLU A 151 -2.08 17.69 -19.69
N ASP A 152 -0.78 17.85 -19.44
CA ASP A 152 0.31 17.27 -20.20
C ASP A 152 0.43 15.77 -19.91
N GLU A 153 0.51 14.96 -20.98
CA GLU A 153 0.50 13.51 -20.89
C GLU A 153 1.80 12.95 -20.29
N ASP A 154 2.96 13.58 -20.55
CA ASP A 154 4.26 13.13 -20.01
C ASP A 154 4.34 13.41 -18.51
N VAL A 155 3.81 14.55 -18.07
CA VAL A 155 3.66 14.90 -16.65
C VAL A 155 2.69 13.95 -15.96
N LYS A 156 1.54 13.67 -16.60
CA LYS A 156 0.56 12.69 -16.10
C LYS A 156 1.15 11.29 -15.97
N GLU A 157 1.93 10.84 -16.95
CA GLU A 157 2.60 9.53 -16.92
C GLU A 157 3.60 9.47 -15.77
N SER A 158 4.43 10.50 -15.61
CA SER A 158 5.42 10.58 -14.52
C SER A 158 4.75 10.62 -13.14
N MET A 159 3.66 11.39 -13.00
CA MET A 159 2.84 11.39 -11.79
C MET A 159 2.25 10.00 -11.52
N SER A 160 1.72 9.33 -12.54
CA SER A 160 1.14 7.99 -12.41
C SER A 160 2.18 6.97 -11.94
N LYS A 161 3.39 7.03 -12.50
CA LYS A 161 4.53 6.21 -12.04
C LYS A 161 4.82 6.44 -10.56
N ILE A 162 4.83 7.68 -10.07
CA ILE A 162 5.03 7.96 -8.64
C ILE A 162 3.93 7.32 -7.79
N LEU A 163 2.66 7.56 -8.14
CA LEU A 163 1.53 7.08 -7.35
C LEU A 163 1.50 5.56 -7.32
N GLU A 164 1.55 4.89 -8.47
CA GLU A 164 1.42 3.44 -8.56
C GLU A 164 2.61 2.69 -7.94
N ASN A 165 3.84 3.19 -8.10
CA ASN A 165 5.01 2.53 -7.50
C ASN A 165 5.09 2.75 -5.99
N THR A 166 4.64 3.91 -5.49
CA THR A 166 4.55 4.13 -4.04
C THR A 166 3.52 3.19 -3.41
N ALA A 167 2.37 3.00 -4.06
CA ALA A 167 1.35 2.07 -3.60
C ALA A 167 1.83 0.60 -3.66
N LEU A 168 2.52 0.22 -4.74
CA LEU A 168 3.13 -1.10 -4.89
C LEU A 168 4.11 -1.41 -3.75
N PHE A 169 4.99 -0.46 -3.45
CA PHE A 169 5.94 -0.62 -2.34
C PHE A 169 5.19 -0.87 -1.02
N GLY A 170 4.12 -0.09 -0.77
CA GLY A 170 3.25 -0.26 0.38
C GLY A 170 2.69 -1.68 0.50
N ASP A 171 2.22 -2.26 -0.60
CA ASP A 171 1.75 -3.65 -0.58
C ASP A 171 2.89 -4.64 -0.32
N LEU A 172 4.03 -4.47 -0.98
CA LEU A 172 5.16 -5.39 -0.83
C LEU A 172 5.64 -5.44 0.62
N ILE A 173 5.80 -4.28 1.27
CA ILE A 173 6.26 -4.22 2.65
C ILE A 173 5.21 -4.73 3.64
N LEU A 174 3.91 -4.50 3.38
CA LEU A 174 2.86 -5.01 4.25
C LEU A 174 2.76 -6.54 4.19
N PHE A 175 2.80 -7.13 3.00
CA PHE A 175 2.63 -8.57 2.81
C PHE A 175 3.90 -9.38 3.08
N MET A 176 5.08 -8.81 2.85
CA MET A 176 6.38 -9.50 3.00
C MET A 176 7.41 -8.63 3.74
N PRO A 177 7.11 -8.16 4.97
CA PRO A 177 7.92 -7.18 5.67
C PRO A 177 9.35 -7.66 5.90
N ASP A 178 9.54 -8.92 6.31
CA ASP A 178 10.87 -9.46 6.62
C ASP A 178 11.81 -9.45 5.39
N ILE A 179 11.28 -9.77 4.20
CA ILE A 179 12.05 -9.78 2.95
C ILE A 179 12.35 -8.35 2.52
N VAL A 180 11.34 -7.48 2.52
CA VAL A 180 11.49 -6.10 2.06
C VAL A 180 12.46 -5.33 2.95
N HIS A 181 12.31 -5.40 4.28
CA HIS A 181 13.24 -4.78 5.24
C HIS A 181 14.68 -5.29 5.06
N SER A 182 14.88 -6.57 4.71
CA SER A 182 16.23 -7.11 4.46
C SER A 182 16.99 -6.43 3.32
N MET A 183 16.29 -5.70 2.43
CA MET A 183 16.85 -4.97 1.30
C MET A 183 16.72 -3.46 1.48
N TYR A 184 15.52 -2.96 1.77
CA TYR A 184 15.19 -1.54 1.85
C TYR A 184 15.91 -0.81 3.00
N ASP A 185 16.07 -1.44 4.16
CA ASP A 185 16.66 -0.78 5.33
C ASP A 185 18.15 -0.46 5.14
N LYS A 186 18.82 -1.12 4.19
CA LYS A 186 20.22 -0.90 3.85
C LYS A 186 20.44 0.31 2.94
N GLU A 187 19.42 0.72 2.20
CA GLU A 187 19.51 1.71 1.13
C GLU A 187 18.89 3.05 1.57
N LYS A 188 19.73 3.98 2.06
CA LYS A 188 19.27 5.30 2.55
C LYS A 188 18.63 6.15 1.45
N GLU A 189 19.12 6.04 0.22
CA GLU A 189 18.57 6.77 -0.92
C GLU A 189 17.13 6.34 -1.21
N TRP A 190 16.84 5.04 -1.08
CA TRP A 190 15.49 4.49 -1.22
C TRP A 190 14.56 5.03 -0.14
N GLN A 191 15.04 5.14 1.10
CA GLN A 191 14.26 5.71 2.21
C GLN A 191 13.89 7.18 1.96
N ILE A 192 14.85 7.99 1.52
CA ILE A 192 14.62 9.40 1.19
C ILE A 192 13.64 9.54 0.02
N LEU A 193 13.82 8.73 -1.03
CA LEU A 193 12.97 8.77 -2.21
C LEU A 193 11.54 8.34 -1.89
N LEU A 194 11.37 7.29 -1.08
CA LEU A 194 10.07 6.81 -0.65
C LEU A 194 9.35 7.79 0.27
N ALA A 195 10.06 8.43 1.21
CA ALA A 195 9.48 9.46 2.06
C ALA A 195 8.96 10.64 1.22
N TRP A 196 9.72 11.05 0.20
CA TRP A 196 9.29 12.06 -0.76
C TRP A 196 8.05 11.59 -1.56
N SER A 197 8.07 10.36 -2.10
CA SER A 197 6.98 9.85 -2.94
C SER A 197 5.70 9.60 -2.15
N TYR A 198 5.80 9.23 -0.87
CA TYR A 198 4.70 9.18 0.06
C TYR A 198 4.09 10.57 0.27
N GLY A 199 4.91 11.59 0.58
CA GLY A 199 4.45 12.97 0.74
C GLY A 199 3.82 13.54 -0.53
N PHE A 200 4.32 13.16 -1.71
CA PHE A 200 3.71 13.48 -3.00
C PHE A 200 2.34 12.81 -3.13
N SER A 201 2.26 11.51 -2.82
CA SER A 201 1.05 10.70 -2.94
C SER A 201 -0.10 11.19 -2.06
N THR A 202 0.18 11.61 -0.81
CA THR A 202 -0.85 12.12 0.11
C THR A 202 -1.46 13.45 -0.34
N GLN A 203 -0.69 14.28 -1.05
CA GLN A 203 -1.12 15.58 -1.58
C GLN A 203 -1.77 15.50 -2.96
N SER A 204 -1.69 14.35 -3.64
CA SER A 204 -2.23 14.16 -5.00
C SER A 204 -3.77 14.21 -5.10
N GLY A 205 -4.47 13.98 -4.00
CA GLY A 205 -5.93 13.80 -3.99
C GLY A 205 -6.42 12.51 -4.68
N VAL A 206 -5.54 11.60 -5.12
CA VAL A 206 -5.92 10.35 -5.82
C VAL A 206 -6.28 9.23 -4.85
N TYR A 207 -5.57 9.13 -3.72
CA TYR A 207 -5.76 8.06 -2.75
C TYR A 207 -7.00 8.29 -1.88
N GLU A 208 -8.00 7.42 -2.04
CA GLU A 208 -9.26 7.47 -1.30
C GLU A 208 -9.56 6.14 -0.59
N GLY A 209 -10.42 6.21 0.43
CA GLY A 209 -10.90 5.05 1.18
C GLY A 209 -9.79 4.08 1.60
N ASN A 210 -9.98 2.80 1.28
CA ASN A 210 -9.07 1.71 1.65
C ASN A 210 -7.65 1.91 1.09
N TYR A 211 -7.49 2.52 -0.08
CA TYR A 211 -6.16 2.73 -0.67
C TYR A 211 -5.34 3.76 0.11
N LYS A 212 -6.00 4.79 0.68
CA LYS A 212 -5.35 5.76 1.57
C LYS A 212 -4.92 5.11 2.88
N THR A 213 -5.75 4.21 3.43
CA THR A 213 -5.42 3.42 4.62
C THR A 213 -4.22 2.51 4.34
N MET A 214 -4.23 1.77 3.23
CA MET A 214 -3.11 0.91 2.80
C MET A 214 -1.81 1.70 2.64
N LEU A 215 -1.86 2.86 1.98
CA LEU A 215 -0.71 3.74 1.80
C LEU A 215 -0.13 4.17 3.17
N THR A 216 -1.02 4.50 4.12
CA THR A 216 -0.62 4.93 5.47
C THR A 216 -0.02 3.78 6.28
N LEU A 217 -0.62 2.59 6.24
CA LEU A 217 -0.09 1.38 6.89
C LEU A 217 1.29 1.02 6.33
N GLY A 218 1.47 1.08 5.01
CA GLY A 218 2.76 0.84 4.37
C GLY A 218 3.82 1.86 4.81
N ALA A 219 3.45 3.14 4.91
CA ALA A 219 4.35 4.19 5.39
C ALA A 219 4.72 4.05 6.87
N MET A 220 3.77 3.61 7.70
CA MET A 220 4.05 3.21 9.08
C MET A 220 5.05 2.06 9.07
N GLU A 221 4.78 0.96 8.36
CA GLU A 221 5.68 -0.22 8.35
C GLU A 221 7.09 0.15 7.88
N ALA A 222 7.21 0.99 6.86
CA ALA A 222 8.46 1.52 6.31
C ALA A 222 9.20 2.52 7.23
N ASN A 223 8.63 2.85 8.40
CA ASN A 223 9.15 3.84 9.34
C ASN A 223 9.27 5.26 8.76
N ILE A 224 8.42 5.61 7.79
CA ILE A 224 8.28 6.99 7.29
C ILE A 224 7.47 7.82 8.29
N ILE A 225 6.43 7.21 8.84
CA ILE A 225 5.56 7.79 9.87
C ILE A 225 5.85 7.09 11.20
N PRO A 226 5.86 7.82 12.34
CA PRO A 226 5.98 7.20 13.64
C PRO A 226 4.89 6.16 13.88
N LYS A 227 5.31 4.96 14.28
CA LYS A 227 4.42 3.87 14.70
C LYS A 227 3.89 4.17 16.11
N GLY A 228 2.59 3.92 16.34
CA GLY A 228 2.08 3.79 17.70
C GLY A 228 2.79 2.64 18.42
N LYS A 229 2.93 2.72 19.74
CA LYS A 229 3.64 1.70 20.55
C LYS A 229 3.09 0.28 20.34
N ASP A 230 1.81 0.18 20.00
CA ASP A 230 1.07 -1.07 19.81
C ASP A 230 0.78 -1.39 18.33
N PHE A 231 1.45 -0.71 17.39
CA PHE A 231 1.27 -0.98 15.96
C PHE A 231 1.75 -2.39 15.61
N ILE A 232 0.83 -3.21 15.11
CA ILE A 232 1.11 -4.52 14.54
C ILE A 232 0.60 -4.52 13.11
N ASN A 233 1.48 -4.82 12.16
CA ASN A 233 1.12 -4.94 10.76
C ASN A 233 0.02 -6.03 10.59
N PRO A 234 -1.20 -5.68 10.16
CA PRO A 234 -2.33 -6.61 10.08
C PRO A 234 -2.11 -7.71 9.03
N PHE A 235 -1.26 -7.48 8.03
CA PHE A 235 -0.98 -8.43 6.96
C PHE A 235 0.07 -9.48 7.35
N LYS A 236 0.82 -9.27 8.43
CA LYS A 236 1.85 -10.20 8.91
C LYS A 236 1.26 -11.55 9.34
N SER A 237 0.07 -11.54 9.95
CA SER A 237 -0.65 -12.75 10.33
C SER A 237 -1.43 -13.35 9.16
N LEU A 238 -2.00 -12.53 8.28
CA LEU A 238 -2.81 -12.96 7.14
C LEU A 238 -1.99 -13.71 6.08
N ALA A 239 -0.78 -13.24 5.75
CA ALA A 239 0.11 -13.97 4.85
C ALA A 239 0.44 -15.37 5.39
N LYS A 240 0.63 -15.47 6.71
CA LYS A 240 0.85 -16.75 7.40
C LYS A 240 -0.41 -17.61 7.40
N ILE A 241 -1.57 -17.06 7.70
CA ILE A 241 -2.85 -17.79 7.74
C ILE A 241 -3.25 -18.29 6.35
N GLN A 242 -3.17 -17.48 5.31
CA GLN A 242 -3.50 -17.89 3.94
C GLN A 242 -2.55 -18.99 3.43
N SER A 243 -1.24 -18.85 3.69
CA SER A 243 -0.26 -19.89 3.34
C SER A 243 -0.56 -21.24 4.03
N LEU A 244 -1.03 -21.19 5.28
CA LEU A 244 -1.41 -22.38 6.06
C LEU A 244 -2.74 -22.97 5.58
N MET A 245 -3.72 -22.14 5.20
CA MET A 245 -5.02 -22.59 4.69
C MET A 245 -4.89 -23.26 3.31
N ASP A 246 -4.08 -22.70 2.42
CA ASP A 246 -3.83 -23.27 1.09
C ASP A 246 -3.03 -24.57 1.15
N ASP A 247 -2.11 -24.70 2.11
CA ASP A 247 -1.37 -25.95 2.36
C ASP A 247 -2.26 -27.03 2.99
N ALA A 248 -3.20 -26.64 3.87
CA ALA A 248 -4.21 -27.55 4.41
C ALA A 248 -5.22 -28.03 3.34
N GLN A 249 -5.56 -27.19 2.35
CA GLN A 249 -6.41 -27.58 1.23
C GLN A 249 -5.71 -28.42 0.16
N LYS A 250 -4.36 -28.40 0.10
CA LYS A 250 -3.57 -29.23 -0.83
C LYS A 250 -3.42 -30.70 -0.40
N ASP A 251 -3.85 -31.08 0.80
CA ASP A 251 -3.88 -32.48 1.25
C ASP A 251 -5.30 -33.06 1.43
N PRO A 252 -5.93 -33.57 0.35
CA PRO A 252 -6.90 -34.65 0.46
C PRO A 252 -6.54 -35.89 -0.37
N LYS A 253 -5.28 -36.06 -0.83
CA LYS A 253 -4.89 -37.21 -1.68
C LYS A 253 -3.51 -37.81 -1.36
N LYS A 254 -3.22 -38.14 -0.10
CA LYS A 254 -2.14 -39.10 0.22
C LYS A 254 -2.48 -40.23 1.19
N ASN A 255 -3.75 -40.43 1.52
CA ASN A 255 -4.25 -41.66 2.14
C ASN A 255 -5.19 -42.44 1.18
N LYS A 256 -4.66 -42.84 0.02
CA LYS A 256 -5.13 -44.07 -0.63
C LYS A 256 -4.18 -45.19 -0.20
N THR A 257 -4.40 -45.67 1.01
CA THR A 257 -4.00 -47.03 1.40
C THR A 257 -4.35 -47.97 0.26
N LYS A 258 -3.34 -48.66 -0.28
CA LYS A 258 -3.48 -49.70 -1.31
C LYS A 258 -4.51 -50.72 -0.83
N LYS A 259 -5.77 -50.62 -1.30
CA LYS A 259 -6.74 -51.73 -1.18
C LYS A 259 -6.18 -52.90 -1.99
N PRO A 260 -5.98 -54.10 -1.41
CA PRO A 260 -5.57 -55.26 -2.16
C PRO A 260 -6.66 -55.60 -3.19
N LYS A 261 -6.26 -55.78 -4.45
CA LYS A 261 -7.15 -56.19 -5.55
C LYS A 261 -7.83 -57.52 -5.18
N LYS A 262 -9.15 -57.53 -4.98
CA LYS A 262 -9.93 -58.77 -4.95
C LYS A 262 -9.77 -59.45 -6.32
N LYS A 263 -9.28 -60.69 -6.34
CA LYS A 263 -9.25 -61.54 -7.53
C LYS A 263 -10.70 -61.75 -7.98
N ILE A 264 -11.03 -61.32 -9.19
CA ILE A 264 -12.29 -61.68 -9.83
C ILE A 264 -12.12 -63.14 -10.25
N GLU A 265 -12.92 -64.04 -9.68
CA GLU A 265 -13.00 -65.43 -10.14
C GLU A 265 -13.58 -65.43 -11.56
N ARG A 266 -12.80 -65.97 -12.50
CA ARG A 266 -13.22 -66.07 -13.90
C ARG A 266 -14.32 -67.13 -14.00
N GLY A 267 -15.50 -66.73 -14.46
CA GLY A 267 -16.62 -67.63 -14.70
C GLY A 267 -16.33 -68.73 -15.73
N PRO A 268 -17.19 -69.76 -15.82
CA PRO A 268 -16.93 -70.95 -16.62
C PRO A 268 -16.81 -70.61 -18.11
N LYS A 269 -15.72 -71.07 -18.74
CA LYS A 269 -15.55 -70.95 -20.20
C LYS A 269 -16.29 -72.08 -20.89
N LEU A 270 -17.23 -71.74 -21.77
CA LEU A 270 -17.84 -72.67 -22.72
C LEU A 270 -16.73 -73.27 -23.59
N ARG A 271 -16.58 -74.59 -23.55
CA ARG A 271 -15.72 -75.32 -24.49
C ARG A 271 -16.53 -75.52 -25.78
N LYS A 272 -15.89 -75.29 -26.93
CA LYS A 272 -16.39 -75.67 -28.24
C LYS A 272 -16.47 -77.20 -28.29
N THR A 273 -17.65 -77.75 -28.47
CA THR A 273 -17.84 -79.15 -28.86
C THR A 273 -17.74 -79.20 -30.38
N GLU A 274 -16.75 -79.90 -30.91
CA GLU A 274 -16.74 -80.32 -32.31
C GLU A 274 -17.42 -81.69 -32.39
N LEU A 275 -18.53 -81.75 -33.14
CA LEU A 275 -19.05 -82.88 -33.92
C LEU A 275 -20.33 -82.43 -34.64
#